data_AF-A0A8K0X289-F1
#
_entry.id   AF-A0A8K0X289-F1
#
_cell.length_a   1.000
_cell.length_b   1.000
_cell.length_c   1.000
_cell.angle_alpha   90.00
_cell.angle_beta   90.00
_cell.angle_gamma   90.00
#
_symmetry.space_group_name_H-M   'P 1'
#
loop_
_entity.id
_entity.type
_entity.pdbx_description
1 polymer ?
#
loop_
_entity_poly.entity_id
_entity_poly.type
_entity_poly.pdbx_seq_one_letter_code
_entity_poly.pdbx_strand_id
1 'polypeptide(L)'
;LTHALERAEFEVVVRLAGIKNVARCPFCPFFAECPPVEEGTELRCGRDYRGIVSCRLCRQKTHQPKTCEEMRGYRLSTQQYIDEAMSAALIRRCNKCHTPFIKDSGCNKMTCVVCSNEQSYVCPTSCDYAHFGGQMPDI
;
A
#
# COMPACT_ATOMS: atom_id res chain seq x y z
N LEU A 1 -2.98 -5.37 -25.26
CA LEU A 1 -4.30 -5.53 -25.95
C LEU A 1 -4.61 -7.00 -26.24
N THR A 2 -3.63 -7.83 -26.63
CA THR A 2 -3.79 -9.28 -26.92
C THR A 2 -4.36 -10.11 -25.76
N HIS A 3 -3.84 -9.96 -24.54
CA HIS A 3 -4.25 -10.76 -23.39
C HIS A 3 -5.70 -10.57 -22.90
N ALA A 4 -6.36 -9.46 -23.27
CA ALA A 4 -7.75 -9.23 -22.91
C ALA A 4 -8.71 -10.02 -23.82
N LEU A 5 -8.36 -10.16 -25.10
CA LEU A 5 -9.14 -10.90 -26.08
C LEU A 5 -9.02 -12.41 -25.84
N GLU A 6 -7.77 -12.90 -25.69
CA GLU A 6 -7.46 -14.30 -25.33
C GLU A 6 -8.20 -14.73 -24.05
N ARG A 7 -8.37 -13.79 -23.10
CA ARG A 7 -9.14 -14.03 -21.87
C ARG A 7 -10.62 -14.25 -22.15
N ALA A 8 -11.24 -13.39 -22.95
CA ALA A 8 -12.66 -13.49 -23.26
C ALA A 8 -12.98 -14.78 -24.03
N GLU A 9 -12.12 -15.13 -25.00
CA GLU A 9 -12.21 -16.38 -25.76
C GLU A 9 -12.14 -17.61 -24.86
N PHE A 10 -11.16 -17.64 -23.94
CA PHE A 10 -11.02 -18.74 -23.00
C PHE A 10 -12.23 -18.87 -22.05
N GLU A 11 -12.74 -17.75 -21.52
CA GLU A 11 -13.94 -17.75 -20.67
C GLU A 11 -15.16 -18.31 -21.42
N VAL A 12 -15.29 -18.02 -22.72
CA VAL A 12 -16.34 -18.60 -23.58
C VAL A 12 -16.12 -20.10 -23.80
N VAL A 13 -14.90 -20.54 -24.12
CA VAL A 13 -14.58 -21.96 -24.36
C VAL A 13 -14.86 -22.82 -23.13
N VAL A 14 -14.43 -22.38 -21.94
CA VAL A 14 -14.70 -23.08 -20.68
C VAL A 14 -16.19 -23.22 -20.41
N ARG A 15 -16.95 -22.15 -20.67
CA ARG A 15 -18.41 -22.15 -20.51
C ARG A 15 -19.08 -23.12 -21.48
N LEU A 16 -18.65 -23.15 -22.75
CA LEU A 16 -19.18 -24.05 -23.77
C LEU A 16 -18.81 -25.52 -23.51
N ALA A 17 -17.62 -25.77 -22.96
CA ALA A 17 -17.16 -27.11 -22.61
C ALA A 17 -17.87 -27.70 -21.37
N GLY A 18 -18.71 -26.92 -20.67
CA GLY A 18 -19.45 -27.40 -19.51
C GLY A 18 -18.59 -27.67 -18.27
N ILE A 19 -17.35 -27.18 -18.24
CA ILE A 19 -16.44 -27.37 -17.11
C ILE A 19 -16.90 -26.46 -15.98
N LYS A 20 -17.32 -27.07 -14.86
CA LYS A 20 -17.83 -26.34 -13.70
C LYS A 20 -16.66 -25.91 -12.80
N ASN A 21 -16.85 -24.83 -12.05
CA ASN A 21 -15.91 -24.36 -11.02
C ASN A 21 -14.46 -24.11 -11.50
N VAL A 22 -14.27 -23.75 -12.77
CA VAL A 22 -12.96 -23.32 -13.27
C VAL A 22 -12.61 -21.96 -12.70
N ALA A 23 -11.44 -21.85 -12.10
CA ALA A 23 -10.90 -20.60 -11.60
C ALA A 23 -9.56 -20.28 -12.27
N ARG A 24 -9.32 -18.99 -12.46
CA ARG A 24 -8.08 -18.47 -13.03
C ARG A 24 -7.15 -17.99 -11.93
N CYS A 25 -5.86 -18.30 -12.05
CA CYS A 25 -4.83 -17.66 -11.25
C CYS A 25 -4.84 -16.13 -11.48
N PRO A 26 -4.92 -15.30 -10.44
CA PRO A 26 -4.95 -13.84 -10.61
C PRO A 26 -3.61 -13.27 -11.08
N PHE A 27 -2.52 -14.04 -11.00
CA PHE A 27 -1.18 -13.59 -11.32
C PHE A 27 -0.69 -14.02 -12.71
N CYS A 28 -1.37 -14.96 -13.38
CA CYS A 28 -0.94 -15.45 -14.69
C CYS A 28 -2.12 -16.02 -15.50
N PRO A 29 -1.90 -16.47 -16.75
CA PRO A 29 -2.95 -17.12 -17.55
C PRO A 29 -3.28 -18.57 -17.15
N PHE A 30 -2.79 -19.09 -16.02
CA PHE A 30 -3.10 -20.46 -15.58
C PHE A 30 -4.56 -20.58 -15.10
N PHE A 31 -5.19 -21.71 -15.43
CA PHE A 31 -6.53 -22.08 -15.00
C PHE A 31 -6.51 -23.47 -14.36
N ALA A 32 -7.40 -23.67 -13.40
CA ALA A 32 -7.61 -24.97 -12.79
C ALA A 32 -9.10 -25.16 -12.51
N GLU A 33 -9.57 -26.38 -12.69
CA GLU A 33 -10.79 -26.84 -12.04
C GLU A 33 -10.54 -26.85 -10.54
N CYS A 34 -11.48 -26.32 -9.78
CA CYS A 34 -11.39 -26.22 -8.34
C CYS A 34 -12.66 -26.79 -7.71
N PRO A 35 -12.61 -27.24 -6.45
CA PRO A 35 -13.81 -27.65 -5.74
C PRO A 35 -14.81 -26.48 -5.60
N PRO A 36 -16.06 -26.76 -5.19
CA PRO A 36 -16.99 -25.71 -4.76
C PRO A 36 -16.33 -24.76 -3.74
N VAL A 37 -16.76 -23.51 -3.73
CA VAL A 37 -16.18 -22.46 -2.87
C VAL A 37 -16.39 -22.78 -1.38
N GLU A 38 -17.46 -23.51 -1.09
CA GLU A 38 -17.87 -24.01 0.22
C GLU A 38 -16.88 -25.01 0.80
N GLU A 39 -16.22 -25.80 -0.05
CA GLU A 39 -15.22 -26.80 0.35
C GLU A 39 -13.80 -26.22 0.43
N GLY A 40 -13.56 -25.08 -0.23
CA GLY A 40 -12.30 -24.37 -0.12
C GLY A 40 -12.23 -23.17 -1.05
N THR A 41 -11.47 -22.13 -0.71
CA THR A 41 -11.38 -20.90 -1.51
C THR A 41 -10.06 -20.76 -2.24
N GLU A 42 -9.15 -21.72 -2.08
CA GLU A 42 -7.81 -21.65 -2.63
C GLU A 42 -7.74 -22.14 -4.08
N LEU A 43 -6.83 -21.54 -4.85
CA LEU A 43 -6.35 -22.02 -6.14
C LEU A 43 -4.84 -22.14 -6.04
N ARG A 44 -4.32 -23.34 -6.30
CA ARG A 44 -2.88 -23.61 -6.39
C ARG A 44 -2.43 -23.47 -7.84
N CYS A 45 -1.55 -22.52 -8.11
CA CYS A 45 -1.04 -22.29 -9.46
C CYS A 45 -0.08 -23.41 -9.87
N GLY A 46 -0.42 -24.16 -10.91
CA GLY A 46 0.38 -25.28 -11.44
C GLY A 46 1.52 -24.87 -12.40
N ARG A 47 1.79 -23.57 -12.57
CA ARG A 47 3.00 -23.11 -13.27
C ARG A 47 4.22 -23.30 -12.36
N ASP A 48 5.13 -24.20 -12.76
CA ASP A 48 6.30 -24.70 -12.00
C ASP A 48 7.14 -23.64 -11.27
N TYR A 49 7.17 -22.40 -11.79
CA TYR A 49 8.02 -21.34 -11.27
C TYR A 49 7.32 -20.38 -10.29
N ARG A 50 6.00 -20.50 -10.08
CA ARG A 50 5.28 -19.58 -9.20
C ARG A 50 4.87 -20.20 -7.88
N GLY A 51 4.37 -21.44 -7.85
CA GLY A 51 3.92 -22.09 -6.61
C GLY A 51 2.92 -21.27 -5.76
N ILE A 52 2.37 -20.19 -6.31
CA ILE A 52 1.52 -19.25 -5.57
C ILE A 52 0.16 -19.90 -5.36
N VAL A 53 -0.30 -19.87 -4.12
CA VAL A 53 -1.69 -20.16 -3.77
C VAL A 53 -2.43 -18.84 -3.66
N SER A 54 -3.57 -18.74 -4.33
CA SER A 54 -4.41 -17.53 -4.36
C SER A 54 -5.81 -17.82 -3.84
N CYS A 55 -6.43 -16.84 -3.19
CA CYS A 55 -7.85 -16.90 -2.85
C CYS A 55 -8.69 -16.56 -4.09
N ARG A 56 -9.62 -17.45 -4.44
CA ARG A 56 -10.52 -17.31 -5.60
C ARG A 56 -11.56 -16.21 -5.42
N LEU A 57 -11.94 -15.91 -4.18
CA LEU A 57 -12.95 -14.90 -3.86
C LEU A 57 -12.43 -13.47 -4.04
N CYS A 58 -11.30 -13.15 -3.42
CA CYS A 58 -10.73 -11.81 -3.43
C CYS A 58 -9.57 -11.64 -4.43
N ARG A 59 -9.15 -12.72 -5.10
CA ARG A 59 -8.08 -12.76 -6.10
C ARG A 59 -6.71 -12.29 -5.57
N GLN A 60 -6.50 -12.43 -4.26
CA GLN A 60 -5.25 -12.13 -3.56
C GLN A 60 -4.40 -13.40 -3.40
N LYS A 61 -3.17 -13.28 -2.90
CA LYS A 61 -2.45 -14.43 -2.30
C LYS A 61 -3.32 -15.04 -1.19
N THR A 62 -3.18 -16.36 -0.98
CA THR A 62 -3.91 -17.04 0.08
C THR A 62 -3.68 -16.36 1.42
N HIS A 63 -4.75 -16.28 2.20
CA HIS A 63 -4.78 -15.68 3.52
C HIS A 63 -5.44 -16.63 4.54
N GLN A 64 -5.67 -17.89 4.17
CA GLN A 64 -6.14 -18.93 5.09
C GLN A 64 -5.22 -19.01 6.32
N PRO A 65 -5.76 -19.11 7.54
CA PRO A 65 -7.17 -19.36 7.87
C PRO A 65 -8.06 -18.10 7.95
N LYS A 66 -7.55 -16.90 7.67
CA LYS A 66 -8.34 -15.66 7.73
C LYS A 66 -9.35 -15.59 6.60
N THR A 67 -10.48 -14.94 6.86
CA THR A 67 -11.49 -14.58 5.87
C THR A 67 -11.01 -13.44 4.97
N CYS A 68 -11.69 -13.25 3.83
CA CYS A 68 -11.39 -12.13 2.92
C CYS A 68 -11.62 -10.77 3.59
N GLU A 69 -12.59 -10.69 4.50
CA GLU A 69 -12.94 -9.46 5.22
C GLU A 69 -11.87 -9.10 6.24
N GLU A 70 -11.41 -10.06 7.04
CA GLU A 70 -10.31 -9.86 7.99
C GLU A 70 -9.03 -9.41 7.29
N MET A 71 -8.71 -10.04 6.14
CA MET A 71 -7.53 -9.64 5.36
C MET A 71 -7.67 -8.24 4.77
N ARG A 72 -8.89 -7.84 4.38
CA ARG A 72 -9.18 -6.47 3.91
C ARG A 72 -9.02 -5.48 5.06
N GLY A 73 -9.56 -5.77 6.23
CA GLY A 73 -9.42 -4.95 7.43
C GLY A 73 -7.95 -4.74 7.82
N TYR A 74 -7.17 -5.82 7.88
CA TYR A 74 -5.73 -5.77 8.18
C TYR A 74 -4.93 -4.87 7.21
N ARG A 75 -5.27 -4.91 5.91
CA ARG A 75 -4.59 -4.08 4.91
C ARG A 75 -4.93 -2.60 5.05
N LEU A 76 -6.21 -2.30 5.27
CA LEU A 76 -6.64 -0.93 5.51
C LEU A 76 -5.99 -0.37 6.77
N SER A 77 -5.98 -1.12 7.87
CA SER A 77 -5.32 -0.68 9.10
C SER A 77 -3.81 -0.49 8.94
N THR A 78 -3.16 -1.37 8.18
CA THR A 78 -1.71 -1.23 7.89
C THR A 78 -1.44 0.01 7.04
N GLN A 79 -2.24 0.26 6.01
CA GLN A 79 -2.11 1.45 5.17
C GLN A 79 -2.35 2.73 5.99
N GLN A 80 -3.41 2.76 6.80
CA GLN A 80 -3.70 3.86 7.71
C GLN A 80 -2.52 4.14 8.65
N TYR A 81 -1.97 3.09 9.28
CA TYR A 81 -0.79 3.24 10.13
C TYR A 81 0.41 3.85 9.39
N ILE A 82 0.67 3.40 8.16
CA ILE A 82 1.76 3.95 7.33
C ILE A 82 1.49 5.43 7.01
N ASP A 83 0.27 5.75 6.57
CA ASP A 83 -0.12 7.12 6.20
C ASP A 83 -0.06 8.07 7.41
N GLU A 84 -0.50 7.61 8.58
CA GLU A 84 -0.40 8.32 9.85
C GLU A 84 1.05 8.52 10.28
N ALA A 85 1.91 7.50 10.15
CA ALA A 85 3.33 7.62 10.48
C ALA A 85 4.06 8.60 9.56
N MET A 86 3.77 8.58 8.25
CA MET A 86 4.30 9.55 7.30
C MET A 86 3.82 10.98 7.63
N SER A 87 2.54 11.14 7.97
CA SER A 87 1.96 12.43 8.36
C SER A 87 2.59 12.96 9.65
N ALA A 88 2.77 12.10 10.65
CA ALA A 88 3.42 12.45 11.91
C ALA A 88 4.89 12.86 11.71
N ALA A 89 5.59 12.26 10.75
CA ALA A 89 6.97 12.63 10.44
C ALA A 89 7.12 14.08 9.92
N LEU A 90 6.06 14.67 9.37
CA LEU A 90 6.01 16.06 8.90
C LEU A 90 5.66 17.06 10.01
N ILE A 91 5.13 16.60 11.14
CA ILE A 91 4.76 17.46 12.24
C ILE A 91 5.99 17.65 13.13
N ARG A 92 6.45 18.89 13.23
CA ARG A 92 7.47 19.31 14.20
C ARG A 92 6.82 20.00 15.38
N ARG A 93 7.54 20.08 16.50
CA ARG A 93 7.07 20.73 17.72
C ARG A 93 7.96 21.90 18.06
N CYS A 94 7.37 22.98 18.58
CA CYS A 94 8.16 24.08 19.09
C CYS A 94 9.08 23.59 20.22
N ASN A 95 10.36 23.92 20.18
CA ASN A 95 11.33 23.55 21.23
C ASN A 95 11.11 24.31 22.56
N LYS A 96 10.25 25.34 22.56
CA LYS A 96 9.91 26.16 23.74
C LYS A 96 8.53 25.85 24.32
N CYS A 97 7.48 25.79 23.49
CA CYS A 97 6.10 25.59 23.95
C CYS A 97 5.43 24.32 23.43
N HIS A 98 6.14 23.49 22.68
CA HIS A 98 5.69 22.20 22.14
C HIS A 98 4.47 22.22 21.20
N THR A 99 3.99 23.41 20.81
CA THR A 99 2.95 23.59 19.80
C THR A 99 3.38 22.93 18.48
N PRO A 100 2.53 22.07 17.87
CA PRO A 100 2.84 21.41 16.62
C PRO A 100 2.78 22.40 15.45
N PHE A 101 3.64 22.21 14.45
CA PHE A 101 3.65 22.98 13.21
C PHE A 101 4.19 22.13 12.05
N ILE A 102 3.89 22.55 10.82
CA ILE A 102 4.36 21.93 9.57
C ILE A 102 5.12 23.00 8.79
N LYS A 103 6.09 22.59 7.97
CA LYS A 103 6.86 23.50 7.10
C LYS A 103 5.94 24.15 6.08
N ASP A 104 5.99 25.48 5.99
CA ASP A 104 5.46 26.20 4.84
C ASP A 104 6.48 26.13 3.69
N SER A 105 5.99 25.94 2.46
CA SER A 105 6.81 25.56 1.31
C SER A 105 8.05 26.45 1.15
N GLY A 106 9.23 25.83 1.02
CA GLY A 106 10.49 26.53 0.71
C GLY A 106 11.28 27.13 1.89
N CYS A 107 10.73 27.26 3.10
CA CYS A 107 11.46 27.88 4.23
C CYS A 107 11.75 26.88 5.37
N ASN A 108 13.02 26.68 5.74
CA ASN A 108 13.38 25.87 6.92
C ASN A 108 13.34 26.68 8.23
N LYS A 109 13.23 28.02 8.15
CA LYS A 109 13.07 28.90 9.32
C LYS A 109 11.60 28.98 9.70
N MET A 110 11.27 28.53 10.91
CA MET A 110 9.91 28.45 11.41
C MET A 110 9.73 29.39 12.60
N THR A 111 8.65 30.17 12.59
CA THR A 111 8.29 31.06 13.70
C THR A 111 7.05 30.50 14.40
N CYS A 112 7.15 30.26 15.71
CA CYS A 112 6.04 29.73 16.48
C CYS A 112 4.93 30.77 16.64
N VAL A 113 3.70 30.42 16.23
CA VAL A 113 2.53 31.32 16.32
C VAL A 113 2.06 31.62 17.75
N VAL A 114 2.50 30.84 18.75
CA VAL A 114 2.08 30.99 20.16
C VAL A 114 3.10 31.76 20.99
N CYS A 115 4.39 31.45 20.84
CA CYS A 115 5.45 32.00 21.70
C CYS A 115 6.51 32.81 20.95
N SER A 116 6.33 33.01 19.64
CA SER A 116 7.22 33.76 18.74
C SER A 116 8.65 33.25 18.68
N ASN A 117 8.91 32.02 19.12
CA ASN A 117 10.23 31.39 19.01
C ASN A 117 10.57 31.05 17.56
N GLU A 118 11.77 31.42 17.12
CA GLU A 118 12.31 31.06 15.82
C GLU A 118 13.17 29.78 15.95
N GLN A 119 12.86 28.77 15.13
CA GLN A 119 13.60 27.51 15.11
C GLN A 119 13.68 26.92 13.69
N SER A 120 14.63 26.03 13.48
CA SER A 120 14.71 25.27 12.23
C SER A 120 13.64 24.17 12.18
N TYR A 121 13.16 23.85 10.98
CA TYR A 121 12.33 22.68 10.73
C TYR A 121 13.16 21.38 10.75
N VAL A 122 14.46 21.48 10.43
CA VAL A 122 15.38 20.33 10.29
C VAL A 122 16.03 19.97 11.61
N CYS A 123 16.44 20.96 12.41
CA CYS A 123 17.07 20.75 13.71
C CYS A 123 16.19 21.33 14.84
N PRO A 124 16.19 20.71 16.04
CA PRO A 124 15.40 21.18 17.18
C PRO A 124 15.99 22.42 17.87
N THR A 125 17.02 23.03 17.31
CA THR A 125 17.75 24.15 17.92
C THR A 125 17.14 25.48 17.48
N SER A 126 17.14 26.46 18.39
CA SER A 126 16.84 27.85 18.04
C SER A 126 17.98 28.39 17.18
N CYS A 127 17.66 28.95 16.02
CA CYS A 127 18.66 29.30 15.00
C CYS A 127 18.29 30.61 14.30
N ASP A 128 19.31 31.40 13.97
CA ASP A 128 19.23 32.61 13.16
C ASP A 128 19.52 32.32 11.67
N TYR A 129 19.52 33.34 10.81
CA TYR A 129 19.79 33.20 9.37
C TYR A 129 21.16 32.58 9.06
N ALA A 130 22.14 32.68 9.97
CA ALA A 130 23.47 32.11 9.78
C ALA A 130 23.44 30.56 9.73
N HIS A 131 22.45 29.92 10.36
CA HIS A 131 22.26 28.47 10.33
C HIS A 131 21.79 27.93 8.97
N PHE A 132 21.19 28.76 8.12
CA PHE A 132 20.65 28.36 6.83
C PHE A 132 21.61 28.65 5.65
N GLY A 133 22.78 29.22 5.93
CA GLY A 133 23.83 29.54 4.96
C GLY A 133 24.78 28.37 4.69
N GLY A 134 24.27 27.27 4.15
CA GLY A 134 25.07 26.10 3.79
C GLY A 134 24.45 25.31 2.65
N GLN A 135 25.01 25.51 1.45
CA GLN A 135 24.88 24.79 0.17
C GLN A 135 23.71 23.80 -0.03
N MET A 136 22.94 24.08 -1.09
CA MET A 136 22.14 23.06 -1.78
C MET A 136 23.10 22.02 -2.41
N PRO A 137 22.94 20.71 -2.17
CA PRO A 137 23.44 19.74 -3.12
C PRO A 137 22.42 19.65 -4.27
N ASP A 138 22.85 20.02 -5.47
CA ASP A 138 22.20 19.61 -6.71
C ASP A 138 22.24 18.09 -6.79
N ILE A 139 21.10 17.38 -6.62
CA ILE A 139 20.65 16.17 -7.38
C ILE A 139 19.14 15.98 -7.16
#